data_AF-A0A7S3DTK8-F1
#
_entry.id   AF-A0A7S3DTK8-F1
#
_cell.length_a   1.000
_cell.length_b   1.000
_cell.length_c   1.000
_cell.angle_alpha   90.00
_cell.angle_beta   90.00
_cell.angle_gamma   90.00
#
_symmetry.space_group_name_H-M   'P 1'
#
loop_
_entity.id
_entity.type
_entity.pdbx_description
1 polymer ?
#
loop_
_entity_poly.entity_id
_entity_poly.type
_entity_poly.pdbx_seq_one_letter_code
_entity_poly.pdbx_strand_id
1 'polypeptide(L)'
;EEDLVQAVGNLGPVSVAYQVSPDFRFYSHGVYDSYNATTNSTMCQNDAQSVNHAVVAVGLGQVEEKSDNGAVTTIPYYIIRNSWGTMWGMEGYFWMKRGENLCGVGDCASFPIVPVADAIVATAAKK
;
A
#
# COMPACT_ATOMS: atom_id res chain seq x y z
N GLU A 1 7.90 3.94 -7.19
CA GLU A 1 7.57 3.18 -5.97
C GLU A 1 8.78 2.66 -5.17
N GLU A 2 10.01 2.70 -5.69
CA GLU A 2 11.17 2.17 -4.99
C GLU A 2 11.39 2.79 -3.59
N ASP A 3 11.29 4.11 -3.46
CA ASP A 3 11.42 4.79 -2.17
C ASP A 3 10.36 4.37 -1.15
N LEU A 4 9.12 4.15 -1.60
CA LEU A 4 8.04 3.65 -0.74
C LEU A 4 8.36 2.24 -0.23
N VAL A 5 8.89 1.38 -1.09
CA VAL A 5 9.33 0.03 -0.71
C VAL A 5 10.45 0.08 0.33
N GLN A 6 11.45 0.94 0.11
CA GLN A 6 12.55 1.11 1.05
C GLN A 6 12.06 1.65 2.40
N ALA A 7 11.16 2.62 2.39
CA ALA A 7 10.60 3.19 3.61
C ALA A 7 9.77 2.16 4.40
N VAL A 8 8.85 1.45 3.74
CA VAL A 8 8.04 0.40 4.39
C VAL A 8 8.91 -0.74 4.91
N GLY A 9 9.93 -1.15 4.16
CA GLY A 9 10.80 -2.28 4.52
C GLY A 9 11.81 -1.96 5.64
N ASN A 10 12.29 -0.72 5.72
CA ASN A 10 13.44 -0.39 6.58
C ASN A 10 13.15 0.66 7.67
N LEU A 11 12.13 1.51 7.49
CA LEU A 11 11.85 2.62 8.40
C LEU A 11 10.58 2.39 9.23
N GLY A 12 9.59 1.70 8.67
CA GLY A 12 8.35 1.35 9.33
C GLY A 12 7.11 1.76 8.52
N PRO A 13 5.94 1.89 9.18
CA PRO A 13 4.69 2.21 8.49
C PRO A 13 4.73 3.55 7.75
N VAL A 14 4.19 3.56 6.53
CA VAL A 14 4.15 4.74 5.64
C VAL A 14 2.70 5.07 5.30
N SER A 15 2.30 6.32 5.51
CA SER A 15 1.00 6.82 5.04
C SER A 15 1.04 6.92 3.51
N VAL A 16 0.03 6.38 2.84
CA VAL A 16 -0.13 6.42 1.38
C VAL A 16 -1.54 6.86 1.03
N ALA A 17 -1.73 7.37 -0.19
CA ALA A 17 -3.05 7.66 -0.73
C ALA A 17 -3.23 7.01 -2.09
N TYR A 18 -4.45 6.58 -2.41
CA TYR A 18 -4.78 5.96 -3.69
C TYR A 18 -6.22 6.32 -4.08
N GLN A 19 -6.57 6.07 -5.35
CA GLN A 19 -7.95 6.18 -5.82
C GLN A 19 -8.72 4.90 -5.49
N VAL A 20 -9.76 5.02 -4.67
CA VAL A 20 -10.72 3.93 -4.44
C VAL A 20 -11.54 3.72 -5.72
N SER A 21 -11.41 2.55 -6.30
CA SER A 21 -12.23 2.08 -7.41
C SER A 21 -13.61 1.57 -6.92
N PRO A 22 -14.60 1.40 -7.82
CA PRO A 22 -15.96 1.01 -7.45
C PRO A 22 -16.08 -0.36 -6.74
N ASP A 23 -15.22 -1.32 -7.08
CA ASP A 23 -15.23 -2.68 -6.56
C ASP A 23 -14.56 -2.81 -5.18
N PHE A 24 -13.67 -1.87 -4.83
CA PHE A 24 -12.84 -1.97 -3.62
C PHE A 24 -13.65 -2.06 -2.32
N ARG A 25 -14.86 -1.46 -2.30
CA ARG A 25 -15.75 -1.54 -1.14
C ARG A 25 -16.13 -3.00 -0.79
N PHE A 26 -16.11 -3.89 -1.77
CA PHE A 26 -16.44 -5.31 -1.62
C PHE A 26 -15.22 -6.21 -1.41
N TYR A 27 -14.01 -5.63 -1.30
CA TYR A 27 -12.80 -6.39 -1.01
C TYR A 27 -12.96 -7.21 0.27
N SER A 28 -12.54 -8.47 0.21
CA SER A 28 -12.56 -9.41 1.34
C SER A 28 -11.19 -10.01 1.63
N HIS A 29 -10.47 -10.49 0.62
CA HIS A 29 -9.15 -11.11 0.75
C HIS A 29 -8.38 -11.13 -0.57
N GLY A 30 -7.10 -11.54 -0.53
CA GLY A 30 -6.23 -11.70 -1.70
C GLY A 30 -5.52 -10.42 -2.11
N VAL A 31 -4.73 -10.49 -3.19
CA VAL A 31 -4.02 -9.32 -3.74
C VAL A 31 -4.97 -8.52 -4.63
N TYR A 32 -5.27 -7.31 -4.21
CA TYR A 32 -6.11 -6.38 -4.95
C TYR A 32 -5.36 -5.77 -6.14
N ASP A 33 -5.94 -5.85 -7.35
CA ASP A 33 -5.33 -5.38 -8.60
C ASP A 33 -6.19 -4.36 -9.39
N SER A 34 -7.40 -4.05 -8.89
CA SER A 34 -8.36 -3.14 -9.53
C SER A 34 -8.70 -3.50 -10.98
N TYR A 35 -8.59 -4.77 -11.37
CA TYR A 35 -8.78 -5.19 -12.74
C TYR A 35 -10.26 -5.40 -13.12
N ASN A 36 -10.67 -4.81 -14.24
CA ASN A 36 -11.98 -5.04 -14.85
C ASN A 36 -11.85 -5.98 -16.06
N ALA A 37 -12.36 -7.20 -15.92
CA ALA A 37 -12.31 -8.21 -16.97
C ALA A 37 -13.16 -7.85 -18.21
N THR A 38 -14.19 -7.01 -18.07
CA THR A 38 -15.05 -6.58 -19.19
C THR A 38 -14.34 -5.57 -20.08
N THR A 39 -13.58 -4.65 -19.48
CA THR A 39 -12.85 -3.60 -20.22
C THR A 39 -11.38 -3.94 -20.46
N ASN A 40 -10.88 -5.04 -19.86
CA ASN A 40 -9.48 -5.43 -19.87
C ASN A 40 -8.55 -4.29 -19.42
N SER A 41 -8.92 -3.62 -18.33
CA SER A 41 -8.22 -2.44 -17.83
C SER A 41 -8.35 -2.28 -16.31
N THR A 42 -7.43 -1.54 -15.72
CA THR A 42 -7.53 -1.07 -14.34
C THR A 42 -8.73 -0.11 -14.18
N MET A 43 -9.43 -0.15 -13.04
CA MET A 43 -10.61 0.67 -12.72
C MET A 43 -10.28 1.99 -12.02
N CYS A 44 -9.00 2.28 -11.85
CA CYS A 44 -8.47 3.48 -11.22
C CYS A 44 -7.37 4.09 -12.09
N GLN A 45 -7.16 5.39 -11.92
CA GLN A 45 -6.07 6.18 -12.48
C GLN A 45 -4.84 6.05 -11.61
N ASN A 46 -3.67 6.34 -12.19
CA ASN A 46 -2.36 6.22 -11.55
C ASN A 46 -1.66 7.58 -11.42
N ASP A 47 -2.41 8.60 -11.01
CA ASP A 47 -1.93 9.97 -10.83
C ASP A 47 -2.34 10.57 -9.47
N ALA A 48 -1.52 11.50 -8.99
CA ALA A 48 -1.67 12.15 -7.70
C ALA A 48 -2.96 13.00 -7.57
N GLN A 49 -3.58 13.41 -8.68
CA GLN A 49 -4.80 14.23 -8.65
C GLN A 49 -6.06 13.38 -8.51
N SER A 50 -5.98 12.09 -8.83
CA SER A 50 -7.10 11.15 -8.78
C SER A 50 -7.26 10.45 -7.42
N VAL A 51 -6.24 10.48 -6.56
CA VAL A 51 -6.30 9.82 -5.24
C VAL A 51 -7.38 10.44 -4.35
N ASN A 52 -8.10 9.61 -3.59
CA ASN A 52 -9.25 10.06 -2.79
C ASN A 52 -9.37 9.39 -1.43
N HIS A 53 -8.46 8.47 -1.07
CA HIS A 53 -8.46 7.78 0.21
C HIS A 53 -7.03 7.61 0.73
N ALA A 54 -6.83 7.82 2.02
CA ALA A 54 -5.54 7.73 2.70
C ALA A 54 -5.54 6.59 3.71
N VAL A 55 -4.46 5.80 3.70
CA VAL A 55 -4.28 4.54 4.46
C VAL A 55 -2.81 4.39 4.85
N VAL A 56 -2.47 3.31 5.55
CA VAL A 56 -1.09 3.09 6.03
C VAL A 56 -0.56 1.76 5.50
N ALA A 57 0.49 1.81 4.68
CA ALA A 57 1.28 0.64 4.30
C ALA A 57 2.14 0.22 5.50
N VAL A 58 1.95 -1.00 5.98
CA VAL A 58 2.59 -1.53 7.19
C VAL A 58 3.58 -2.66 6.92
N GLY A 59 3.63 -3.15 5.69
CA GLY A 59 4.52 -4.24 5.32
C GLY A 59 4.52 -4.54 3.82
N LEU A 60 5.38 -5.47 3.45
CA LEU A 60 5.55 -5.97 2.09
C LEU A 60 5.33 -7.48 2.10
N GLY A 61 4.80 -8.02 1.02
CA GLY A 61 4.67 -9.45 0.84
C GLY A 61 4.73 -9.85 -0.64
N GLN A 62 4.66 -11.15 -0.87
CA GLN A 62 4.52 -11.74 -2.20
C GLN A 62 3.72 -13.04 -2.10
N VAL A 63 2.92 -13.33 -3.11
CA VAL A 63 2.28 -14.64 -3.32
C VAL A 63 2.81 -15.26 -4.61
N GLU A 64 2.79 -16.59 -4.68
CA GLU A 64 3.03 -17.33 -5.91
C GLU A 64 1.69 -17.85 -6.43
N GLU A 65 1.36 -17.51 -7.67
CA GLU A 65 0.20 -18.05 -8.38
C GLU A 65 0.67 -19.00 -9.47
N LYS A 66 0.10 -20.19 -9.48
CA LYS A 66 0.39 -21.21 -10.50
C LYS A 66 -0.74 -21.27 -11.50
N SER A 67 -0.44 -21.03 -12.78
CA SER A 67 -1.41 -21.18 -13.87
C SER A 67 -1.60 -22.64 -14.28
N ASP A 68 -2.65 -22.89 -15.06
CA ASP A 68 -3.02 -24.25 -15.53
C ASP A 68 -1.92 -24.94 -16.35
N ASN A 69 -1.08 -24.17 -17.04
CA ASN A 69 0.09 -24.68 -17.78
C ASN A 69 1.32 -24.93 -16.88
N GLY A 70 1.19 -24.74 -15.57
CA GLY A 70 2.26 -24.94 -14.59
C GLY A 70 3.23 -23.78 -14.41
N ALA A 71 3.07 -22.67 -15.14
CA ALA A 71 3.87 -21.47 -14.92
C ALA A 71 3.56 -20.86 -13.55
N VAL A 72 4.60 -20.35 -12.88
CA VAL A 72 4.50 -19.70 -11.57
C VAL A 72 4.76 -18.22 -11.74
N THR A 73 3.83 -17.39 -11.27
CA THR A 73 3.93 -15.94 -11.27
C THR A 73 4.03 -15.47 -9.83
N THR A 74 5.07 -14.70 -9.52
CA THR A 74 5.20 -14.03 -8.22
C THR A 74 4.51 -12.68 -8.27
N ILE A 75 3.53 -12.46 -7.39
CA ILE A 75 2.79 -11.21 -7.28
C ILE A 75 3.22 -10.50 -5.99
N PRO A 76 4.02 -9.43 -6.08
CA PRO A 76 4.36 -8.61 -4.92
C PRO A 76 3.18 -7.71 -4.52
N TYR A 77 3.03 -7.47 -3.22
CA TYR A 77 1.98 -6.60 -2.69
C TYR A 77 2.46 -5.79 -1.48
N TYR A 78 1.76 -4.68 -1.22
CA TYR A 78 1.79 -3.99 0.07
C TYR A 78 0.76 -4.59 1.01
N ILE A 79 1.11 -4.70 2.30
CA ILE A 79 0.14 -4.96 3.37
C ILE A 79 -0.32 -3.59 3.87
N ILE A 80 -1.61 -3.29 3.74
CA ILE A 80 -2.14 -1.96 4.03
C ILE A 80 -3.23 -2.05 5.10
N ARG A 81 -3.07 -1.25 6.15
CA ARG A 81 -4.09 -1.06 7.19
C ARG A 81 -5.11 -0.03 6.71
N ASN A 82 -6.38 -0.43 6.68
CA ASN A 82 -7.50 0.46 6.37
C ASN A 82 -8.14 1.02 7.67
N SER A 83 -9.12 1.90 7.50
CA SER A 83 -9.82 2.60 8.60
C SER A 83 -11.33 2.32 8.63
N TRP A 84 -11.80 1.23 8.00
CA TRP A 84 -13.22 0.88 7.89
C TRP A 84 -13.69 -0.21 8.88
N GLY A 85 -12.96 -0.35 9.98
CA GLY A 85 -13.22 -1.36 11.01
C GLY A 85 -12.64 -2.73 10.69
N THR A 86 -12.54 -3.58 11.71
CA THR A 86 -11.90 -4.90 11.61
C THR A 86 -12.74 -5.93 10.87
N MET A 87 -14.05 -5.68 10.70
CA MET A 87 -14.95 -6.57 9.96
C MET A 87 -14.82 -6.42 8.43
N TRP A 88 -14.10 -5.40 7.96
CA TRP A 88 -13.86 -5.17 6.54
C TRP A 88 -12.53 -5.80 6.10
N GLY A 89 -12.50 -6.41 4.92
CA GLY A 89 -11.30 -7.05 4.39
C GLY A 89 -10.75 -8.16 5.29
N MET A 90 -9.43 -8.23 5.39
CA MET A 90 -8.70 -9.18 6.23
C MET A 90 -8.40 -8.54 7.58
N GLU A 91 -9.35 -8.62 8.51
CA GLU A 91 -9.23 -8.02 9.86
C GLU A 91 -8.96 -6.49 9.84
N GLY A 92 -9.52 -5.78 8.86
CA GLY A 92 -9.29 -4.35 8.63
C GLY A 92 -8.09 -4.03 7.73
N TYR A 93 -7.44 -5.05 7.16
CA TYR A 93 -6.33 -4.91 6.22
C TYR A 93 -6.73 -5.35 4.81
N PHE A 94 -5.93 -4.93 3.85
CA PHE A 94 -5.97 -5.44 2.49
C PHE A 94 -4.56 -5.55 1.92
N TRP A 95 -4.40 -6.39 0.90
CA TRP A 95 -3.17 -6.46 0.13
C TRP A 95 -3.39 -5.77 -1.21
N MET A 96 -2.48 -4.90 -1.61
CA MET A 96 -2.54 -4.16 -2.87
C MET A 96 -1.35 -4.53 -3.74
N LYS A 97 -1.60 -4.89 -5.01
CA LYS A 97 -0.55 -5.22 -5.97
C LYS A 97 0.47 -4.08 -6.05
N ARG A 98 1.75 -4.44 -6.03
CA ARG A 98 2.88 -3.53 -5.98
C ARG A 98 3.67 -3.56 -7.28
N GLY A 99 4.28 -2.42 -7.66
CA GLY A 99 5.19 -2.32 -8.80
C GLY A 99 4.58 -1.70 -10.05
N GLU A 100 3.30 -1.33 -10.01
CA GLU A 100 2.55 -0.75 -11.13
C GLU A 100 1.98 0.64 -10.79
N ASN A 101 2.37 1.23 -9.66
CA ASN A 101 1.74 2.43 -9.09
C ASN A 101 0.20 2.31 -9.05
N LEU A 102 -0.29 1.14 -8.62
CA LEU A 102 -1.71 0.81 -8.71
C LEU A 102 -2.54 1.88 -7.99
N CYS A 103 -3.48 2.46 -8.71
CA CYS A 103 -4.37 3.52 -8.21
C CYS A 103 -3.64 4.76 -7.65
N GLY A 104 -2.39 5.02 -8.05
CA GLY A 104 -1.59 6.16 -7.59
C GLY A 104 -0.98 5.99 -6.19
N VAL A 105 -0.92 4.75 -5.66
CA VAL A 105 -0.48 4.47 -4.27
C VAL A 105 0.90 5.04 -3.93
N GLY A 106 1.79 5.16 -4.92
CA GLY A 106 3.14 5.68 -4.76
C GLY A 106 3.27 7.20 -4.86
N ASP A 107 2.21 7.94 -5.22
CA ASP A 107 2.31 9.34 -5.62
C ASP A 107 2.34 10.31 -4.43
N CYS A 108 1.67 9.95 -3.32
CA CYS A 108 1.44 10.81 -2.16
C CYS A 108 1.89 10.14 -0.85
N ALA A 109 3.01 9.42 -0.88
CA ALA A 109 3.53 8.72 0.30
C ALA A 109 4.24 9.66 1.29
N SER A 110 4.01 9.48 2.59
CA SER A 110 4.70 10.24 3.64
C SER A 110 4.80 9.47 4.95
N PHE A 111 5.82 9.77 5.75
CA PHE A 111 5.97 9.24 7.09
C PHE A 111 6.64 10.28 8.00
N PRO A 112 6.32 10.32 9.30
CA PRO A 112 6.96 11.22 10.23
C PRO A 112 8.34 10.69 10.66
N ILE A 113 9.28 11.61 10.92
CA ILE A 113 10.50 11.30 11.66
C ILE A 113 10.21 11.56 13.13
N VAL A 114 10.30 10.52 13.97
CA VAL A 114 10.12 10.64 15.41
C VAL A 114 11.50 10.83 16.05
N PRO A 115 11.77 11.99 16.70
CA PRO A 115 13.04 12.17 17.41
C PRO A 115 13.15 11.16 18.55
N VAL A 116 14.23 10.38 18.57
CA VAL A 116 14.60 9.61 19.76
C VAL A 116 15.14 10.55 20.84
N ALA A 117 14.82 10.27 22.11
CA ALA A 117 15.12 11.12 23.26
C ALA A 117 16.60 11.56 23.35
N ASP A 118 17.55 10.77 22.84
CA ASP A 118 18.97 11.10 22.85
C ASP A 118 19.33 12.31 21.95
N ALA A 119 18.55 12.60 20.91
CA ALA A 119 18.72 13.80 20.08
C ALA A 119 18.26 15.09 20.79
N ILE A 120 17.33 14.96 21.75
CA ILE A 120 16.83 16.09 22.54
C ILE A 120 17.89 16.49 23.60
N VAL A 121 18.56 15.52 24.22
CA VAL A 121 19.61 15.79 25.23
C VAL A 121 20.82 16.49 24.61
N ALA A 122 21.26 16.07 23.42
CA ALA A 122 22.41 16.68 22.74
C ALA A 122 22.17 18.15 22.31
N THR A 123 20.91 18.52 22.09
CA THR A 123 20.53 19.90 21.71
C THR A 123 20.32 20.78 22.93
N ALA A 124 19.88 20.21 24.05
CA ALA A 124 19.74 20.92 25.33
C ALA A 124 21.10 21.19 26.02
N ALA A 125 22.12 20.35 25.80
CA ALA A 125 23.46 20.52 26.37
C ALA A 125 24.36 21.53 25.61
N LYS A 126 23.86 22.12 24.52
CA LYS A 126 24.57 23.13 23.69
C LYS A 126 23.96 24.53 23.78
N LYS A 127 23.03 24.77 24.70
CA LYS A 127 22.57 26.11 25.11
C LYS A 127 23.07 26.40 26.52
#